data_AF-A3F4Q3-F1
#
_entry.id   AF-A3F4Q3-F1
#
_cell.length_a   1.000
_cell.length_b   1.000
_cell.length_c   1.000
_cell.angle_alpha   90.00
_cell.angle_beta   90.00
_cell.angle_gamma   90.00
#
_symmetry.space_group_name_H-M   'P 1'
#
loop_
_entity.id
_entity.type
_entity.pdbx_description
1 polymer ?
#
loop_
_entity_poly.entity_id
_entity_poly.type
_entity_poly.pdbx_seq_one_letter_code
_entity_poly.pdbx_strand_id
1 'polypeptide(L)'
;DTDRSIVLMAADPPDQSIGVFAECSIPPSDALQFFKSINSTDLPWVGAIFGLTINATWYWCTDQVIVQRCLAAKNMIHAKAGIVLAMFIKMLPLWLMVIPGMAARILFADTVACGDANLCQKICSKVSGCTDIAYPSLVLNLLPSGARGLMLSVMMASLVSSLTSIFNSSSTIFTVDIWKLIRPHCKDAELMIVGRVVVLILVGISLAWIPIVQLSDELFDYIQSVTGYLAPPICATYVFAVFWHPL
;
A
#
# COMPACT_ATOMS: atom_id res chain seq x y z
N ASP A 1 28.25 -13.56 9.68
CA ASP A 1 29.56 -13.47 9.02
C ASP A 1 29.86 -14.59 8.03
N THR A 2 29.72 -15.86 8.39
CA THR A 2 30.03 -16.99 7.48
C THR A 2 29.16 -17.06 6.22
N ASP A 3 27.86 -16.72 6.30
CA ASP A 3 26.97 -16.67 5.11
C ASP A 3 27.30 -15.48 4.19
N ARG A 4 27.81 -14.38 4.74
CA ARG A 4 28.15 -13.17 3.98
C ARG A 4 29.32 -13.44 3.02
N SER A 5 30.31 -14.21 3.47
CA SER A 5 31.44 -14.62 2.63
C SER A 5 31.07 -15.60 1.52
N ILE A 6 30.08 -16.47 1.73
CA ILE A 6 29.67 -17.47 0.73
C ILE A 6 28.92 -16.80 -0.42
N VAL A 7 28.06 -15.82 -0.13
CA VAL A 7 27.34 -15.04 -1.15
C VAL A 7 28.30 -14.17 -1.97
N LEU A 8 29.31 -13.57 -1.33
CA LEU A 8 30.36 -12.81 -2.02
C LEU A 8 31.23 -13.66 -2.97
N MET A 9 31.40 -14.95 -2.66
CA MET A 9 32.15 -15.89 -3.49
C MET A 9 31.32 -16.49 -4.64
N ALA A 10 29.99 -16.40 -4.56
CA ALA A 10 29.06 -16.91 -5.59
C ALA A 10 28.69 -15.86 -6.67
N ALA A 11 29.16 -14.61 -6.53
CA ALA A 11 28.98 -13.56 -7.53
C ALA A 11 29.92 -13.76 -8.73
N ASP A 12 29.41 -13.56 -9.95
CA ASP A 12 30.16 -13.73 -11.21
C ASP A 12 31.35 -12.74 -11.30
N PRO A 13 32.48 -13.11 -11.93
CA PRO A 13 33.73 -12.34 -11.89
C PRO A 13 33.68 -10.88 -12.41
N PRO A 14 32.81 -10.46 -13.36
CA PRO A 14 32.70 -9.02 -13.69
C PRO A 14 32.09 -8.17 -12.54
N ASP A 15 31.31 -8.76 -11.63
CA ASP A 15 30.63 -8.04 -10.53
C ASP A 15 31.53 -7.80 -9.31
N GLN A 16 32.69 -8.46 -9.22
CA GLN A 16 33.64 -8.26 -8.11
C GLN A 16 34.32 -6.87 -8.14
N SER A 17 34.30 -6.18 -9.27
CA SER A 17 34.82 -4.81 -9.38
C SER A 17 33.92 -3.76 -8.70
N ILE A 18 32.73 -4.17 -8.24
CA ILE A 18 31.70 -3.29 -7.68
C ILE A 18 31.24 -3.83 -6.33
N GLY A 19 32.08 -3.68 -5.30
CA GLY A 19 31.75 -4.10 -3.92
C GLY A 19 30.42 -3.56 -3.37
N VAL A 20 29.84 -2.52 -4.00
CA VAL A 20 28.54 -1.94 -3.67
C VAL A 20 27.35 -2.87 -4.00
N PHE A 21 27.38 -3.61 -5.12
CA PHE A 21 26.24 -4.45 -5.52
C PHE A 21 26.11 -5.70 -4.64
N ALA A 22 27.22 -6.30 -4.24
CA ALA A 22 27.20 -7.45 -3.35
C ALA A 22 26.67 -7.08 -1.95
N GLU A 23 26.97 -5.88 -1.45
CA GLU A 23 26.42 -5.39 -0.17
C GLU A 23 24.93 -5.07 -0.24
N CYS A 24 24.43 -4.52 -1.35
CA CYS A 24 22.99 -4.23 -1.53
C CYS A 24 22.12 -5.50 -1.57
N SER A 25 22.69 -6.64 -1.99
CA SER A 25 21.99 -7.94 -2.07
C SER A 25 21.84 -8.61 -0.69
N ILE A 26 22.70 -8.27 0.28
CA ILE A 26 22.70 -8.88 1.60
C ILE A 26 21.71 -8.15 2.51
N PRO A 27 20.64 -8.81 3.02
CA PRO A 27 19.74 -8.18 3.98
C PRO A 27 20.48 -7.85 5.27
N PRO A 28 20.17 -6.70 5.92
CA PRO A 28 20.80 -6.34 7.19
C PRO A 28 20.47 -7.37 8.28
N SER A 29 21.34 -7.49 9.29
CA SER A 29 21.26 -8.55 10.30
C SER A 29 20.00 -8.49 11.18
N ASP A 30 19.31 -7.35 11.19
CA ASP A 30 18.03 -7.11 11.87
C ASP A 30 16.81 -7.31 10.95
N ALA A 31 16.98 -7.69 9.68
CA ALA A 31 15.89 -7.80 8.71
C ALA A 31 14.80 -8.82 9.09
N LEU A 32 15.13 -9.83 9.87
CA LEU A 32 14.19 -10.85 10.36
C LEU A 32 13.54 -10.47 11.70
N GLN A 33 13.91 -9.33 12.30
CA GLN A 33 13.30 -8.85 13.53
C GLN A 33 12.04 -8.05 13.21
N PHE A 34 10.88 -8.61 13.56
CA PHE A 34 9.58 -7.96 13.32
C PHE A 34 9.37 -6.69 14.18
N PHE A 35 9.93 -6.69 15.39
CA PHE A 35 9.93 -5.55 16.30
C PHE A 35 11.36 -5.08 16.51
N LYS A 36 11.70 -3.89 16.02
CA LYS A 36 13.01 -3.31 16.22
C LYS A 36 13.12 -2.60 17.58
N SER A 37 14.36 -2.44 18.05
CA SER A 37 14.68 -1.79 19.33
C SER A 37 14.17 -0.36 19.39
N ILE A 38 14.00 0.21 20.58
CA ILE A 38 13.49 1.59 20.77
C ILE A 38 14.39 2.63 20.08
N ASN A 39 15.69 2.31 19.97
CA ASN A 39 16.70 3.22 19.42
C ASN A 39 16.88 3.09 17.90
N SER A 40 16.13 2.21 17.23
CA SER A 40 16.18 2.11 15.76
C SER A 40 15.33 3.20 15.12
N THR A 41 15.86 3.79 14.05
CA THR A 41 15.13 4.76 13.22
C THR A 41 13.95 4.10 12.49
N ASP A 42 14.07 2.82 12.16
CA ASP A 42 13.02 2.07 11.47
C ASP A 42 12.12 1.36 12.49
N LEU A 43 10.80 1.56 12.40
CA LEU A 43 9.75 0.78 13.08
C LEU A 43 10.09 0.29 14.50
N PRO A 44 10.36 1.20 15.47
CA PRO A 44 10.56 0.82 16.86
C PRO A 44 9.29 0.16 17.41
N TRP A 45 9.45 -0.83 18.30
CA TRP A 45 8.31 -1.63 18.80
C TRP A 45 7.19 -0.79 19.42
N VAL A 46 7.52 0.36 20.04
CA VAL A 46 6.52 1.28 20.61
C VAL A 46 5.65 1.88 19.50
N GLY A 47 6.27 2.37 18.42
CA GLY A 47 5.57 2.88 17.25
C GLY A 47 4.78 1.78 16.54
N ALA A 48 5.34 0.57 16.47
CA ALA A 48 4.66 -0.58 15.88
C ALA A 48 3.40 -0.97 16.67
N ILE A 49 3.45 -1.05 18.00
CA ILE A 49 2.26 -1.44 18.78
C ILE A 49 1.25 -0.30 18.83
N PHE A 50 1.63 0.89 19.29
CA PHE A 50 0.65 1.96 19.52
C PHE A 50 0.27 2.68 18.23
N GLY A 51 1.24 2.99 17.37
CA GLY A 51 1.01 3.69 16.11
C GLY A 51 0.22 2.85 15.11
N LEU A 52 0.59 1.58 14.90
CA LEU A 52 -0.16 0.72 13.99
C LEU A 52 -1.54 0.36 14.54
N THR A 53 -1.74 0.28 15.85
CA THR A 53 -3.09 0.05 16.41
C THR A 53 -4.03 1.20 16.12
N ILE A 54 -3.57 2.46 16.27
CA ILE A 54 -4.36 3.65 15.94
C ILE A 54 -4.66 3.67 14.43
N ASN A 55 -3.63 3.44 13.60
CA ASN A 55 -3.80 3.42 12.15
C ASN A 55 -4.74 2.29 11.69
N ALA A 56 -4.62 1.10 12.27
CA ALA A 56 -5.52 -0.02 12.00
C ALA A 56 -6.96 0.29 12.41
N THR A 57 -7.17 0.92 13.57
CA THR A 57 -8.51 1.31 14.03
C THR A 57 -9.13 2.31 13.06
N TRP A 58 -8.38 3.33 12.65
CA TRP A 58 -8.81 4.27 11.62
C TRP A 58 -9.17 3.54 10.31
N TYR A 59 -8.25 2.74 9.78
CA TYR A 59 -8.42 2.05 8.50
C TYR A 59 -9.65 1.13 8.51
N TRP A 60 -9.82 0.29 9.53
CA TRP A 60 -10.90 -0.71 9.55
C TRP A 60 -12.26 -0.15 9.98
N CYS A 61 -12.29 0.90 10.78
CA CYS A 61 -13.53 1.41 11.36
C CYS A 61 -14.03 2.71 10.73
N THR A 62 -13.16 3.48 10.07
CA THR A 62 -13.51 4.80 9.53
C THR A 62 -13.37 4.90 8.01
N ASP A 63 -12.61 3.99 7.37
CA ASP A 63 -12.51 3.97 5.91
C ASP A 63 -13.87 3.66 5.28
N GLN A 64 -14.36 4.64 4.53
CA GLN A 64 -15.68 4.60 3.92
C GLN A 64 -15.83 3.44 2.92
N VAL A 65 -14.76 3.00 2.24
CA VAL A 65 -14.83 1.82 1.36
C VAL A 65 -15.22 0.56 2.13
N ILE A 66 -14.69 0.41 3.34
CA ILE A 66 -14.93 -0.76 4.19
C ILE A 66 -16.29 -0.65 4.86
N VAL A 67 -16.60 0.51 5.43
CA VAL A 67 -17.89 0.78 6.10
C VAL A 67 -19.06 0.56 5.15
N GLN A 68 -18.98 1.06 3.90
CA GLN A 68 -20.02 0.85 2.89
C GLN A 68 -20.25 -0.63 2.57
N ARG A 69 -19.20 -1.46 2.53
CA ARG A 69 -19.34 -2.92 2.31
C ARG A 69 -20.04 -3.60 3.47
N CYS A 70 -19.79 -3.17 4.70
CA CYS A 70 -20.50 -3.67 5.88
C CYS A 70 -21.97 -3.25 5.88
N LEU A 71 -22.29 -2.01 5.48
CA LEU A 71 -23.66 -1.49 5.40
C LEU A 71 -24.48 -2.12 4.26
N ALA A 72 -23.82 -2.53 3.17
CA ALA A 72 -24.45 -3.24 2.06
C ALA A 72 -24.74 -4.72 2.36
N ALA A 73 -24.30 -5.24 3.51
CA ALA A 73 -24.57 -6.62 3.89
C ALA A 73 -26.06 -6.82 4.21
N LYS A 74 -26.60 -7.99 3.82
CA LYS A 74 -28.02 -8.31 3.99
C LYS A 74 -28.49 -8.19 5.44
N ASN A 75 -27.69 -8.72 6.38
CA ASN A 75 -27.99 -8.77 7.81
C ASN A 75 -26.68 -8.64 8.62
N MET A 76 -26.79 -8.31 9.90
CA MET A 76 -25.65 -8.24 10.83
C MET A 76 -24.83 -9.54 10.92
N ILE A 77 -25.47 -10.70 10.83
CA ILE A 77 -24.78 -11.99 10.84
C ILE A 77 -23.87 -12.14 9.61
N HIS A 78 -24.33 -11.71 8.43
CA HIS A 78 -23.55 -11.77 7.20
C HIS A 78 -22.40 -10.76 7.24
N ALA A 79 -22.62 -9.56 7.79
CA ALA A 79 -21.56 -8.58 8.00
C ALA A 79 -20.45 -9.14 8.91
N LYS A 80 -20.80 -9.72 10.06
CA LYS A 80 -19.84 -10.31 11.00
C LYS A 80 -19.09 -11.50 10.39
N ALA A 81 -19.79 -12.41 9.72
CA ALA A 81 -19.16 -13.54 9.04
C ALA A 81 -18.19 -13.08 7.94
N GLY A 82 -18.57 -12.06 7.17
CA GLY A 82 -17.71 -11.46 6.15
C GLY A 82 -16.44 -10.83 6.73
N ILE A 83 -16.54 -10.14 7.86
CA ILE A 83 -15.38 -9.57 8.57
C ILE A 83 -14.44 -10.68 9.06
N VAL A 84 -14.97 -11.76 9.65
CA VAL A 84 -14.14 -12.90 10.10
C VAL A 84 -13.42 -13.56 8.93
N LEU A 85 -14.11 -13.76 7.81
CA LEU A 85 -13.50 -14.29 6.59
C LEU A 85 -12.40 -13.34 6.05
N ALA A 86 -12.67 -12.03 6.04
CA ALA A 86 -11.70 -11.04 5.61
C ALA A 86 -10.43 -11.04 6.47
N MET A 87 -10.57 -11.19 7.81
CA MET A 87 -9.43 -11.33 8.71
C MET A 87 -8.56 -12.55 8.37
N PHE A 88 -9.19 -13.69 8.06
CA PHE A 88 -8.45 -14.89 7.65
C PHE A 88 -7.72 -14.70 6.32
N ILE A 89 -8.39 -14.12 5.31
CA ILE A 89 -7.80 -13.84 3.99
C ILE A 89 -6.65 -12.83 4.10
N LYS A 90 -6.71 -11.87 5.04
CA LYS A 90 -5.66 -10.85 5.25
C LYS A 90 -4.34 -11.42 5.78
N MET A 91 -4.30 -12.70 6.19
CA MET A 91 -3.04 -13.39 6.53
C MET A 91 -2.27 -13.84 5.28
N LEU A 92 -2.92 -13.93 4.11
CA LEU A 92 -2.30 -14.40 2.87
C LEU A 92 -1.27 -13.45 2.25
N PRO A 93 -1.44 -12.11 2.23
CA PRO A 93 -0.47 -11.19 1.64
C PRO A 93 0.95 -11.33 2.18
N LEU A 94 1.12 -11.73 3.45
CA LEU A 94 2.45 -12.02 3.99
C LEU A 94 3.17 -13.10 3.17
N TRP A 95 2.47 -14.20 2.84
CA TRP A 95 3.02 -15.31 2.08
C TRP A 95 3.05 -15.04 0.57
N LEU A 96 2.06 -14.33 0.04
CA LEU A 96 1.88 -14.15 -1.41
C LEU A 96 2.52 -12.87 -1.97
N MET A 97 2.84 -11.89 -1.13
CA MET A 97 3.44 -10.61 -1.55
C MET A 97 4.80 -10.38 -0.90
N VAL A 98 4.90 -10.50 0.43
CA VAL A 98 6.13 -10.14 1.15
C VAL A 98 7.26 -11.13 0.84
N ILE A 99 7.01 -12.44 0.95
CA ILE A 99 8.03 -13.46 0.65
C ILE A 99 8.53 -13.38 -0.81
N PRO A 100 7.66 -13.31 -1.83
CA PRO A 100 8.09 -13.09 -3.20
C PRO A 100 8.88 -11.78 -3.40
N GLY A 101 8.51 -10.70 -2.70
CA GLY A 101 9.26 -9.45 -2.71
C GLY A 101 10.68 -9.60 -2.14
N MET A 102 10.83 -10.33 -1.03
CA MET A 102 12.14 -10.65 -0.46
C MET A 102 12.98 -11.51 -1.41
N ALA A 103 12.37 -12.50 -2.07
CA ALA A 103 13.06 -13.33 -3.06
C ALA A 103 13.49 -12.50 -4.28
N ALA A 104 12.66 -11.56 -4.73
CA ALA A 104 12.98 -10.66 -5.84
C ALA A 104 14.17 -9.74 -5.53
N ARG A 105 14.34 -9.32 -4.27
CA ARG A 105 15.50 -8.51 -3.84
C ARG A 105 16.83 -9.25 -4.00
N ILE A 106 16.85 -10.57 -3.82
CA ILE A 106 18.05 -11.41 -3.97
C ILE A 106 18.28 -11.74 -5.46
N LEU A 107 17.21 -12.10 -6.18
CA LEU A 107 17.31 -12.56 -7.57
C LEU A 107 17.53 -11.43 -8.57
N PHE A 108 17.07 -10.22 -8.26
CA PHE A 108 17.12 -9.05 -9.14
C PHE A 108 17.75 -7.84 -8.42
N ALA A 109 18.84 -8.05 -7.68
CA ALA A 109 19.52 -7.01 -6.91
C ALA A 109 19.88 -5.77 -7.75
N ASP A 110 20.32 -5.96 -9.00
CA ASP A 110 20.73 -4.87 -9.90
C ASP A 110 19.60 -3.89 -10.25
N THR A 111 18.36 -4.39 -10.29
CA THR A 111 17.18 -3.61 -10.68
C THR A 111 16.30 -3.22 -9.50
N VAL A 112 16.23 -4.04 -8.46
CA VAL A 112 15.33 -3.84 -7.30
C VAL A 112 16.07 -3.21 -6.11
N ALA A 113 17.28 -3.69 -5.81
CA ALA A 113 18.08 -3.19 -4.69
C ALA A 113 18.99 -2.01 -5.10
N CYS A 114 19.30 -1.88 -6.40
CA CYS A 114 20.07 -0.81 -7.06
C CYS A 114 21.38 -0.39 -6.36
N GLY A 115 22.53 -0.73 -6.96
CA GLY A 115 23.85 -0.24 -6.53
C GLY A 115 24.33 1.05 -7.20
N ASP A 116 23.74 1.47 -8.32
CA ASP A 116 24.13 2.67 -9.09
C ASP A 116 22.93 3.60 -9.41
N ALA A 117 23.04 4.85 -8.97
CA ALA A 117 22.02 5.89 -9.07
C ALA A 117 21.69 6.29 -10.52
N ASN A 118 22.67 6.26 -11.43
CA ASN A 118 22.47 6.63 -12.84
C ASN A 118 21.65 5.58 -13.60
N LEU A 119 21.88 4.30 -13.29
CA LEU A 119 21.11 3.19 -13.86
C LEU A 119 19.66 3.21 -13.36
N CYS A 120 19.48 3.45 -12.06
CA CYS A 120 18.16 3.56 -11.44
C CYS A 120 17.34 4.70 -12.07
N GLN A 121 17.95 5.87 -12.27
CA GLN A 121 17.28 7.02 -12.89
C GLN A 121 16.83 6.73 -14.33
N LYS A 122 17.63 5.99 -15.11
CA LYS A 122 17.30 5.66 -16.50
C LYS A 122 16.17 4.64 -16.62
N ILE A 123 16.10 3.67 -15.70
CA ILE A 123 15.11 2.58 -15.74
C ILE A 123 13.81 2.98 -15.06
N CYS A 124 13.90 3.64 -13.91
CA CYS A 124 12.76 3.86 -13.00
C CYS A 124 12.36 5.32 -12.86
N SER A 125 13.06 6.24 -13.52
CA SER A 125 12.88 7.70 -13.36
C SER A 125 13.03 8.17 -11.91
N LYS A 126 13.72 7.40 -11.08
CA LYS A 126 13.98 7.63 -9.66
C LYS A 126 15.45 7.35 -9.36
N VAL A 127 16.05 8.10 -8.43
CA VAL A 127 17.48 7.98 -8.08
C VAL A 127 17.70 6.95 -6.96
N SER A 128 16.67 6.69 -6.15
CA SER A 128 16.79 6.02 -4.84
C SER A 128 16.36 4.54 -4.79
N GLY A 129 16.25 3.86 -5.94
CA GLY A 129 15.88 2.45 -6.02
C GLY A 129 14.52 2.19 -6.68
N CYS A 130 14.28 0.95 -7.11
CA CYS A 130 13.06 0.54 -7.80
C CYS A 130 12.29 -0.55 -7.03
N THR A 131 12.25 -0.46 -5.70
CA THR A 131 11.67 -1.52 -4.84
C THR A 131 10.21 -1.86 -5.22
N ASP A 132 9.44 -0.88 -5.67
CA ASP A 132 8.05 -1.04 -6.11
C ASP A 132 7.86 -1.96 -7.34
N ILE A 133 8.90 -2.15 -8.18
CA ILE A 133 8.82 -3.02 -9.38
C ILE A 133 9.16 -4.49 -9.09
N ALA A 134 9.53 -4.83 -7.85
CA ALA A 134 9.99 -6.16 -7.47
C ALA A 134 8.99 -7.27 -7.86
N TYR A 135 7.72 -7.08 -7.51
CA TYR A 135 6.67 -8.08 -7.77
C TYR A 135 6.33 -8.22 -9.27
N PRO A 136 6.10 -7.12 -10.03
CA PRO A 136 5.99 -7.20 -11.48
C PRO A 136 7.20 -7.88 -12.15
N SER A 137 8.42 -7.54 -11.75
CA SER A 137 9.64 -8.11 -12.34
C SER A 137 9.73 -9.63 -12.13
N LEU A 138 9.34 -10.12 -10.96
CA LEU A 138 9.25 -11.55 -10.70
C LEU A 138 8.22 -12.23 -11.62
N VAL A 139 7.05 -11.62 -11.78
CA VAL A 139 5.99 -12.13 -12.66
C VAL A 139 6.44 -12.19 -14.12
N LEU A 140 7.11 -11.14 -14.60
CA LEU A 140 7.53 -11.05 -16.00
C LEU A 140 8.66 -12.03 -16.34
N ASN A 141 9.59 -12.27 -15.42
CA ASN A 141 10.79 -13.05 -15.69
C ASN A 141 10.66 -14.54 -15.35
N LEU A 142 9.84 -14.94 -14.37
CA LEU A 142 9.73 -16.35 -13.95
C LEU A 142 8.52 -17.10 -14.49
N LEU A 143 7.40 -16.43 -14.80
CA LEU A 143 6.20 -17.14 -15.23
C LEU A 143 6.28 -17.53 -16.72
N PRO A 144 5.79 -18.73 -17.09
CA PRO A 144 5.71 -19.14 -18.48
C PRO A 144 4.72 -18.29 -19.28
N SER A 145 4.87 -18.32 -20.60
CA SER A 145 3.92 -17.71 -21.55
C SER A 145 2.50 -18.22 -21.29
N GLY A 146 1.52 -17.32 -21.23
CA GLY A 146 0.14 -17.62 -20.81
C GLY A 146 -0.10 -17.23 -19.35
N ALA A 147 0.62 -17.83 -18.39
CA ALA A 147 0.49 -17.50 -16.97
C ALA A 147 0.91 -16.04 -16.69
N ARG A 148 1.96 -15.55 -17.35
CA ARG A 148 2.37 -14.14 -17.32
C ARG A 148 1.25 -13.19 -17.76
N GLY A 149 0.54 -13.52 -18.84
CA GLY A 149 -0.55 -12.70 -19.37
C GLY A 149 -1.80 -12.72 -18.47
N LEU A 150 -2.11 -13.87 -17.89
CA LEU A 150 -3.18 -14.01 -16.90
C LEU A 150 -2.88 -13.14 -15.67
N MET A 151 -1.66 -13.22 -15.14
CA MET A 151 -1.26 -12.46 -13.95
C MET A 151 -1.33 -10.95 -14.18
N LEU A 152 -0.81 -10.45 -15.32
CA LEU A 152 -0.91 -9.03 -15.67
C LEU A 152 -2.35 -8.55 -15.81
N SER A 153 -3.21 -9.38 -16.39
CA SER A 153 -4.64 -9.09 -16.51
C SER A 153 -5.31 -8.98 -15.14
N VAL A 154 -5.02 -9.92 -14.23
CA VAL A 154 -5.54 -9.90 -12.85
C VAL A 154 -5.04 -8.67 -12.09
N MET A 155 -3.77 -8.32 -12.23
CA MET A 155 -3.19 -7.12 -11.61
C MET A 155 -3.90 -5.86 -12.10
N MET A 156 -4.06 -5.68 -13.40
CA MET A 156 -4.79 -4.54 -13.96
C MET A 156 -6.26 -4.49 -13.51
N ALA A 157 -6.95 -5.63 -13.54
CA ALA A 157 -8.33 -5.72 -13.07
C ALA A 157 -8.46 -5.37 -11.58
N SER A 158 -7.53 -5.83 -10.74
CA SER A 158 -7.51 -5.54 -9.30
C SER A 158 -7.27 -4.05 -9.01
N LEU A 159 -6.41 -3.40 -9.80
CA LEU A 159 -6.14 -1.97 -9.70
C LEU A 159 -7.37 -1.15 -10.08
N VAL A 160 -7.98 -1.45 -11.24
CA VAL A 160 -9.21 -0.76 -11.70
C VAL A 160 -10.35 -0.94 -10.70
N SER A 161 -10.50 -2.15 -10.14
CA SER A 161 -11.51 -2.43 -9.11
C SER A 161 -11.29 -1.60 -7.84
N SER A 162 -10.04 -1.52 -7.38
CA SER A 162 -9.69 -0.74 -6.18
C SER A 162 -9.91 0.76 -6.38
N LEU A 163 -9.44 1.31 -7.51
CA LEU A 163 -9.64 2.72 -7.87
C LEU A 163 -11.13 3.06 -7.99
N THR A 164 -11.91 2.20 -8.64
CA THR A 164 -13.37 2.39 -8.75
C THR A 164 -14.03 2.44 -7.37
N SER A 165 -13.61 1.58 -6.44
CA SER A 165 -14.13 1.57 -5.06
C SER A 165 -13.78 2.86 -4.31
N ILE A 166 -12.55 3.35 -4.45
CA ILE A 166 -12.08 4.59 -3.79
C ILE A 166 -12.82 5.81 -4.34
N PHE A 167 -12.93 5.94 -5.66
CA PHE A 167 -13.60 7.08 -6.29
C PHE A 167 -15.10 7.10 -6.01
N ASN A 168 -15.78 5.95 -6.03
CA ASN A 168 -17.19 5.87 -5.67
C ASN A 168 -17.42 6.23 -4.20
N SER A 169 -16.59 5.72 -3.30
CA SER A 169 -16.65 6.04 -1.87
C SER A 169 -16.47 7.54 -1.62
N SER A 170 -15.45 8.14 -2.23
CA SER A 170 -15.15 9.58 -2.14
C SER A 170 -16.26 10.46 -2.74
N SER A 171 -16.83 10.03 -3.87
CA SER A 171 -18.00 10.67 -4.46
C SER A 171 -19.23 10.63 -3.55
N THR A 172 -19.45 9.50 -2.84
CA THR A 172 -20.54 9.39 -1.87
C THR A 172 -20.33 10.35 -0.70
N ILE A 173 -19.12 10.46 -0.14
CA ILE A 173 -18.80 11.43 0.91
C ILE A 173 -19.12 12.85 0.42
N PHE A 174 -18.64 13.22 -0.77
CA PHE A 174 -18.91 14.56 -1.29
C PHE A 174 -20.41 14.82 -1.53
N THR A 175 -21.12 13.88 -2.12
CA THR A 175 -22.54 14.07 -2.46
C THR A 175 -23.46 14.02 -1.24
N VAL A 176 -23.22 13.12 -0.29
CA VAL A 176 -24.09 12.95 0.88
C VAL A 176 -23.72 13.93 1.98
N ASP A 177 -22.43 14.13 2.26
CA ASP A 177 -21.99 14.89 3.43
C ASP A 177 -21.80 16.38 3.12
N ILE A 178 -21.37 16.73 1.90
CA ILE A 178 -21.12 18.13 1.50
C ILE A 178 -22.29 18.68 0.67
N TRP A 179 -22.67 17.99 -0.42
CA TRP A 179 -23.65 18.55 -1.36
C TRP A 179 -25.05 18.68 -0.75
N LYS A 180 -25.51 17.69 0.02
CA LYS A 180 -26.81 17.79 0.72
C LYS A 180 -26.83 18.89 1.79
N LEU A 181 -25.69 19.20 2.40
CA LEU A 181 -25.59 20.32 3.35
C LEU A 181 -25.77 21.66 2.65
N ILE A 182 -25.16 21.83 1.47
CA ILE A 182 -25.27 23.05 0.66
C ILE A 182 -26.65 23.17 0.02
N ARG A 183 -27.22 22.05 -0.44
CA ARG A 183 -28.52 22.01 -1.11
C ARG A 183 -29.45 20.94 -0.49
N PRO A 184 -30.15 21.25 0.59
CA PRO A 184 -30.98 20.28 1.33
C PRO A 184 -32.12 19.65 0.52
N HIS A 185 -32.67 20.36 -0.47
CA HIS A 185 -33.79 19.89 -1.32
C HIS A 185 -33.32 19.45 -2.72
N CYS A 186 -32.23 18.69 -2.80
CA CYS A 186 -31.74 18.11 -4.05
C CYS A 186 -32.57 16.90 -4.50
N LYS A 187 -32.71 16.71 -5.82
CA LYS A 187 -33.33 15.50 -6.41
C LYS A 187 -32.30 14.37 -6.53
N ASP A 188 -32.73 13.11 -6.50
CA ASP A 188 -31.82 11.96 -6.66
C ASP A 188 -31.04 11.96 -7.98
N ALA A 189 -31.69 12.41 -9.07
CA ALA A 189 -31.05 12.54 -10.38
C ALA A 189 -29.90 13.56 -10.37
N GLU A 190 -30.03 14.64 -9.60
CA GLU A 190 -28.98 15.63 -9.44
C GLU A 190 -27.80 15.04 -8.66
N LEU A 191 -28.07 14.29 -7.59
CA LEU A 191 -27.04 13.63 -6.80
C LEU A 191 -26.19 12.67 -7.65
N MET A 192 -26.84 11.92 -8.55
CA MET A 192 -26.13 11.03 -9.48
C MET A 192 -25.24 11.80 -10.47
N ILE A 193 -25.70 12.94 -10.99
CA ILE A 193 -24.91 13.75 -11.93
C ILE A 193 -23.72 14.37 -11.19
N VAL A 194 -23.95 14.99 -10.03
CA VAL A 194 -22.89 15.58 -9.21
C VAL A 194 -21.84 14.54 -8.83
N GLY A 195 -22.27 13.34 -8.42
CA GLY A 195 -21.34 12.25 -8.11
C GLY A 195 -20.43 11.89 -9.29
N ARG A 196 -20.99 11.75 -10.50
CA ARG A 196 -20.18 11.47 -11.71
C ARG A 196 -19.20 12.59 -12.02
N VAL A 197 -19.60 13.85 -11.86
CA VAL A 197 -18.72 15.01 -12.06
C VAL A 197 -17.58 15.01 -11.04
N VAL A 198 -17.87 14.73 -9.76
CA VAL A 198 -16.86 14.64 -8.70
C VAL A 198 -15.85 13.54 -9.00
N VAL A 199 -16.29 12.36 -9.48
CA VAL A 199 -15.37 11.29 -9.90
C VAL A 199 -14.42 11.78 -11.00
N LEU A 200 -14.91 12.48 -12.02
CA LEU A 200 -14.06 13.02 -13.08
C LEU A 200 -13.03 14.03 -12.54
N ILE A 201 -13.44 14.90 -11.62
CA ILE A 201 -12.53 15.86 -10.95
C ILE A 201 -11.47 15.12 -10.13
N LEU A 202 -11.86 14.12 -9.33
CA LEU A 202 -10.94 13.33 -8.52
C LEU A 202 -9.92 12.57 -9.37
N VAL A 203 -10.34 12.02 -10.52
CA VAL A 203 -9.43 11.40 -11.50
C VAL A 203 -8.42 12.44 -12.01
N GLY A 204 -8.87 13.64 -12.39
CA GLY A 204 -7.98 14.72 -12.83
C GLY A 204 -6.94 15.11 -11.78
N ILE A 205 -7.37 15.29 -10.53
CA ILE A 205 -6.47 15.58 -9.40
C ILE A 205 -5.47 14.44 -9.18
N SER A 206 -5.93 13.19 -9.25
CA SER A 206 -5.07 12.01 -9.07
C SER A 206 -3.96 11.95 -10.13
N LEU A 207 -4.28 12.25 -11.39
CA LEU A 207 -3.29 12.32 -12.47
C LEU A 207 -2.29 13.46 -12.27
N ALA A 208 -2.76 14.62 -11.80
CA ALA A 208 -1.90 15.75 -11.47
C ALA A 208 -0.97 15.46 -10.28
N TRP A 209 -1.33 14.53 -9.40
CA TRP A 209 -0.54 14.16 -8.21
C TRP A 209 0.57 13.14 -8.48
N ILE A 210 0.58 12.47 -9.65
CA ILE A 210 1.58 11.45 -10.00
C ILE A 210 3.04 11.94 -9.83
N PRO A 211 3.44 13.14 -10.30
CA PRO A 211 4.83 13.60 -10.18
C PRO A 211 5.28 13.76 -8.72
N ILE A 212 4.37 14.11 -7.81
CA ILE A 212 4.68 14.28 -6.39
C ILE A 212 5.03 12.93 -5.76
N VAL A 213 4.28 11.88 -6.12
CA VAL A 213 4.53 10.52 -5.63
C VAL A 213 5.87 9.97 -6.13
N GLN A 214 6.31 10.39 -7.32
CA GLN A 214 7.60 9.98 -7.87
C GLN A 214 8.80 10.53 -7.11
N LEU A 215 8.63 11.56 -6.27
CA LEU A 215 9.68 12.11 -5.42
C LEU A 215 10.00 11.22 -4.20
N SER A 216 9.15 10.25 -3.88
CA SER A 216 9.34 9.37 -2.73
C SER A 216 10.12 8.12 -3.10
N ASP A 217 11.03 7.71 -2.21
CA ASP A 217 11.92 6.56 -2.40
C ASP A 217 11.13 5.24 -2.42
N GLU A 218 10.25 5.03 -1.43
CA GLU A 218 9.36 3.87 -1.34
C GLU A 218 7.90 4.29 -1.27
N LEU A 219 7.04 3.72 -2.13
CA LEU A 219 5.63 4.10 -2.20
C LEU A 219 4.87 3.75 -0.91
N PHE A 220 5.19 2.62 -0.30
CA PHE A 220 4.53 2.16 0.92
C PHE A 220 4.79 3.14 2.09
N ASP A 221 6.04 3.54 2.28
CA ASP A 221 6.42 4.47 3.35
C ASP A 221 5.81 5.86 3.15
N TYR A 222 5.73 6.32 1.90
CA TYR A 222 5.02 7.56 1.57
C TYR A 222 3.55 7.51 2.00
N ILE A 223 2.83 6.44 1.64
CA ILE A 223 1.41 6.26 2.01
C ILE A 223 1.25 6.19 3.52
N GLN A 224 2.13 5.45 4.21
CA GLN A 224 2.09 5.31 5.67
C GLN A 224 2.39 6.62 6.38
N SER A 225 3.31 7.43 5.86
CA SER A 225 3.64 8.76 6.39
C SER A 225 2.45 9.72 6.28
N VAL A 226 1.84 9.83 5.10
CA VAL A 226 0.64 10.66 4.90
C VAL A 226 -0.51 10.19 5.79
N THR A 227 -0.73 8.89 5.88
CA THR A 227 -1.74 8.29 6.75
C THR A 227 -1.43 8.57 8.23
N GLY A 228 -0.16 8.54 8.64
CA GLY A 228 0.28 8.83 10.00
C GLY A 228 -0.08 10.24 10.46
N TYR A 229 -0.16 11.22 9.55
CA TYR A 229 -0.61 12.57 9.89
C TYR A 229 -2.13 12.70 10.02
N LEU A 230 -2.90 11.94 9.23
CA LEU A 230 -4.36 12.08 9.14
C LEU A 230 -5.14 11.11 10.05
N ALA A 231 -4.66 9.88 10.21
CA ALA A 231 -5.36 8.82 10.91
C ALA A 231 -5.55 9.07 12.41
N PRO A 232 -4.53 9.53 13.18
CA PRO A 232 -4.69 9.72 14.63
C PRO A 232 -5.80 10.69 15.06
N PRO A 233 -5.93 11.92 14.51
CA PRO A 233 -6.99 12.83 14.93
C PRO A 233 -8.38 12.31 14.57
N ILE A 234 -8.55 11.67 13.41
CA ILE A 234 -9.84 11.08 13.00
C ILE A 234 -10.19 9.89 13.89
N CYS A 235 -9.21 9.03 14.20
CA CYS A 235 -9.42 7.93 15.13
C CYS A 235 -9.84 8.43 16.52
N ALA A 236 -9.22 9.50 17.01
CA ALA A 236 -9.55 10.09 18.30
C ALA A 236 -11.00 10.60 18.35
N THR A 237 -11.47 11.30 17.31
CA THR A 237 -12.86 11.78 17.26
C THR A 237 -13.86 10.64 17.17
N TYR A 238 -13.58 9.58 16.41
CA TYR A 238 -14.46 8.40 16.32
C TYR A 238 -14.54 7.62 17.63
N VAL A 239 -13.39 7.35 18.26
CA VAL A 239 -13.34 6.67 19.56
C VAL A 239 -14.10 7.51 20.60
N PHE A 240 -13.86 8.82 20.63
CA PHE A 240 -14.60 9.71 21.53
C PHE A 240 -16.11 9.67 21.24
N ALA A 241 -16.54 9.74 19.98
CA ALA A 241 -17.96 9.70 19.61
C ALA A 241 -18.67 8.39 20.01
N VAL A 242 -17.97 7.25 20.00
CA VAL A 242 -18.55 5.94 20.37
C VAL A 242 -18.65 5.76 21.88
N PHE A 243 -17.65 6.20 22.64
CA PHE A 243 -17.60 5.97 24.09
C PHE A 243 -18.15 7.13 24.92
N TRP A 244 -18.16 8.34 24.38
CA TRP A 244 -18.65 9.54 25.04
C TRP A 244 -20.10 9.82 24.63
N HIS A 245 -21.05 9.13 25.27
CA HIS A 245 -22.45 9.50 25.16
C HIS A 245 -22.69 10.81 25.93
N PRO A 246 -23.24 11.87 25.29
CA PRO A 246 -23.70 13.03 26.03
C PRO A 246 -24.82 12.61 26.97
N LEU A 247 -24.65 12.95 28.26
CA LEU A 247 -25.67 12.84 29.31
C LEU A 247 -26.87 13.72 29.01
#